data_AF-A0A960LJD6-F1
#
_entry.id   AF-A0A960LJD6-F1
#
_cell.length_a   1.000
_cell.length_b   1.000
_cell.length_c   1.000
_cell.angle_alpha   90.00
_cell.angle_beta   90.00
_cell.angle_gamma   90.00
#
_symmetry.space_group_name_H-M   'P 1'
#
loop_
_entity.id
_entity.type
_entity.pdbx_description
1 polymer ?
#
loop_
_entity_poly.entity_id
_entity_poly.type
_entity_poly.pdbx_seq_one_letter_code
_entity_poly.pdbx_strand_id
1 'polypeptide(L)'
;MTPRLIQKTDGSWPRLRHLIGAEVVGVGWRSTGRVLVIELQPPDSAVETLLISLPWVFASCLMSIASSEITTEGKDATDTLQDLIGLDGARLTGIESDQESLDLIFDSIRISVSSDQ
;
A
#
# COMPACT_ATOMS: atom_id res chain seq x y z
N MET A 1 17.77 1.08 -7.63
CA MET A 1 17.03 0.77 -6.39
C MET A 1 16.42 -0.61 -6.52
N THR A 2 16.43 -1.40 -5.45
CA THR A 2 15.82 -2.74 -5.46
C THR A 2 14.40 -2.60 -4.90
N PRO A 3 13.34 -2.89 -5.67
CA PRO A 3 11.98 -2.82 -5.16
C PRO A 3 11.76 -3.86 -4.05
N ARG A 4 11.00 -3.50 -3.02
CA ARG A 4 10.66 -4.39 -1.90
C ARG A 4 9.25 -4.94 -2.08
N LEU A 5 9.13 -6.25 -2.14
CA LEU A 5 7.84 -6.93 -2.10
C LEU A 5 7.28 -6.88 -0.67
N ILE A 6 6.05 -6.40 -0.53
CA ILE A 6 5.28 -6.40 0.69
C ILE A 6 4.54 -7.73 0.77
N GLN A 7 5.14 -8.67 1.50
CA GLN A 7 4.59 -9.98 1.76
C GLN A 7 5.07 -10.45 3.13
N LYS A 8 4.23 -11.17 3.84
CA LYS A 8 4.62 -11.85 5.08
C LYS A 8 5.58 -12.99 4.74
N THR A 9 6.74 -13.01 5.39
CA THR A 9 7.76 -14.05 5.23
C THR A 9 8.08 -14.62 6.60
N ASP A 10 8.07 -15.94 6.75
CA ASP A 10 8.37 -16.64 8.01
C ASP A 10 7.59 -16.10 9.22
N GLY A 11 6.30 -15.80 9.01
CA GLY A 11 5.42 -15.29 10.07
C GLY A 11 5.58 -13.80 10.38
N SER A 12 6.46 -13.07 9.68
CA SER A 12 6.76 -11.66 9.95
C SER A 12 6.55 -10.76 8.73
N TRP A 13 6.03 -9.55 8.98
CA TRP A 13 5.96 -8.50 7.98
C TRP A 13 7.31 -7.79 7.80
N PRO A 14 7.58 -7.22 6.61
CA PRO A 14 8.80 -6.44 6.39
C PRO A 14 8.86 -5.25 7.34
N ARG A 15 10.07 -4.92 7.81
CA ARG A 15 10.28 -3.74 8.65
C ARG A 15 10.25 -2.48 7.77
N LEU A 16 9.17 -1.73 7.88
CA LEU A 16 8.93 -0.51 7.09
C LEU A 16 8.91 0.77 7.93
N ARG A 17 9.06 0.70 9.27
CA ARG A 17 8.93 1.86 10.18
C ARG A 17 9.88 3.02 9.84
N HIS A 18 11.00 2.76 9.17
CA HIS A 18 11.92 3.79 8.71
C HIS A 18 11.36 4.64 7.55
N LEU A 19 10.27 4.21 6.92
CA LEU A 19 9.55 4.95 5.88
C LEU A 19 8.51 5.92 6.46
N ILE A 20 8.25 5.91 7.77
CA ILE A 20 7.33 6.87 8.39
C ILE A 20 7.87 8.29 8.15
N GLY A 21 7.00 9.16 7.62
CA GLY A 21 7.31 10.51 7.19
C GLY A 21 7.72 10.62 5.72
N ALA A 22 7.88 9.50 5.00
CA ALA A 22 8.12 9.50 3.56
C ALA A 22 6.89 9.98 2.79
N GLU A 23 7.13 10.71 1.72
CA GLU A 23 6.12 11.22 0.81
C GLU A 23 5.96 10.26 -0.37
N VAL A 24 4.73 10.00 -0.79
CA VAL A 24 4.46 9.26 -2.01
C VAL A 24 4.80 10.14 -3.20
N VAL A 25 5.73 9.69 -4.04
CA VAL A 25 6.17 10.39 -5.26
C VAL A 25 5.76 9.69 -6.55
N GLY A 26 5.12 8.53 -6.41
CA GLY A 26 4.64 7.75 -7.53
C GLY A 26 3.73 6.62 -7.08
N VAL A 27 2.64 6.42 -7.82
CA VAL A 27 1.74 5.27 -7.67
C VAL A 27 1.51 4.67 -9.05
N GLY A 28 1.61 3.36 -9.14
CA GLY A 28 1.46 2.66 -10.41
C GLY A 28 0.91 1.26 -10.27
N TRP A 29 0.52 0.68 -11.40
CA TRP A 29 0.03 -0.69 -11.47
C TRP A 29 0.89 -1.53 -12.40
N ARG A 30 1.21 -2.75 -11.97
CA ARG A 30 1.75 -3.78 -12.87
C ARG A 30 0.66 -4.80 -13.15
N SER A 31 0.13 -4.74 -14.37
CA SER A 31 -0.91 -5.64 -14.88
C SER A 31 -0.48 -7.10 -14.86
N THR A 32 0.79 -7.37 -15.09
CA THR A 32 1.40 -8.70 -14.91
C THR A 32 1.59 -8.98 -13.42
N GLY A 33 0.69 -9.77 -12.83
CA GLY A 33 0.74 -10.18 -11.42
C GLY A 33 -0.13 -9.37 -10.46
N ARG A 34 -0.94 -8.41 -10.95
CA ARG A 34 -1.84 -7.57 -10.13
C ARG A 34 -1.13 -6.94 -8.93
N VAL A 35 -0.08 -6.18 -9.21
CA VAL A 35 0.77 -5.56 -8.18
C VAL A 35 0.58 -4.05 -8.15
N LEU A 36 0.23 -3.51 -6.98
CA LEU A 36 0.31 -2.09 -6.66
C LEU A 36 1.77 -1.71 -6.45
N VAL A 37 2.19 -0.63 -7.10
CA VAL A 37 3.52 -0.04 -6.94
C VAL A 37 3.36 1.30 -6.24
N ILE A 38 4.05 1.49 -5.12
CA ILE A 38 4.10 2.76 -4.39
C ILE A 38 5.57 3.17 -4.29
N GLU A 39 5.90 4.36 -4.73
CA GLU A 39 7.22 4.96 -4.60
C GLU A 39 7.19 5.99 -3.48
N LEU A 40 8.02 5.76 -2.47
CA LEU A 40 8.13 6.61 -1.28
C LEU A 40 9.48 7.30 -1.27
N GLN A 41 9.48 8.60 -1.02
CA GLN A 41 10.67 9.44 -0.85
C GLN A 41 10.80 9.82 0.62
N PRO A 42 11.61 9.10 1.42
CA PRO A 42 11.96 9.56 2.77
C PRO A 42 12.77 10.86 2.68
N PRO A 43 12.70 11.74 3.71
CA PRO A 43 13.33 13.06 3.66
C PRO A 43 14.85 13.02 3.45
N ASP A 44 15.53 12.02 4.02
CA ASP A 44 17.00 11.90 3.99
C ASP A 44 17.49 10.60 3.31
N SER A 45 16.65 9.93 2.52
CA SER A 45 17.01 8.68 1.84
C SER A 45 16.69 8.73 0.36
N ALA A 46 17.13 7.72 -0.38
CA ALA A 46 16.73 7.58 -1.77
C ALA A 46 15.29 7.00 -1.84
N VAL A 47 14.58 7.23 -2.96
CA VAL A 47 13.26 6.62 -3.22
C VAL A 47 13.27 5.11 -2.94
N GLU A 48 12.26 4.64 -2.21
CA GLU A 48 11.98 3.22 -2.00
C GLU A 48 10.70 2.82 -2.72
N THR A 49 10.79 1.78 -3.54
CA THR A 49 9.66 1.21 -4.27
C THR A 49 9.08 0.03 -3.49
N LEU A 50 7.81 0.12 -3.11
CA LEU A 50 7.02 -0.95 -2.51
C LEU A 50 6.17 -1.63 -3.58
N LEU A 51 6.17 -2.96 -3.58
CA LEU A 51 5.34 -3.79 -4.44
C LEU A 51 4.34 -4.55 -3.57
N ILE A 52 3.04 -4.37 -3.80
CA ILE A 52 1.97 -5.01 -3.00
C ILE A 52 1.08 -5.85 -3.93
N SER A 53 0.99 -7.15 -3.68
CA SER A 53 0.23 -8.08 -4.53
C SER A 53 -1.26 -8.14 -4.15
N LEU A 54 -2.17 -8.05 -5.12
CA LEU A 54 -3.60 -8.37 -4.97
C LEU A 54 -3.82 -9.89 -5.10
N PRO A 55 -4.80 -10.51 -4.41
CA PRO A 55 -6.10 -9.95 -4.04
C PRO A 55 -6.26 -9.34 -2.64
N TRP A 56 -5.21 -9.25 -1.82
CA TRP A 56 -5.37 -9.00 -0.38
C TRP A 56 -5.13 -7.57 0.07
N VAL A 57 -5.38 -6.60 -0.80
CA VAL A 57 -5.24 -5.19 -0.42
C VAL A 57 -6.61 -4.63 -0.11
N PHE A 58 -6.71 -3.75 0.86
CA PHE A 58 -7.93 -3.00 1.16
C PHE A 58 -7.53 -1.54 1.29
N ALA A 59 -8.24 -0.64 0.63
CA ALA A 59 -7.96 0.79 0.72
C ALA A 59 -9.19 1.50 1.27
N SER A 60 -9.01 2.25 2.37
CA SER A 60 -10.07 3.04 2.98
C SER A 60 -9.66 4.50 3.08
N CYS A 61 -10.48 5.39 2.54
CA CYS A 61 -10.25 6.82 2.68
C CYS A 61 -10.51 7.22 4.13
N LEU A 62 -9.60 8.00 4.74
CA LEU A 62 -9.75 8.44 6.13
C LEU A 62 -10.74 9.61 6.28
N MET A 63 -11.04 10.32 5.18
CA MET A 63 -11.94 11.49 5.18
C MET A 63 -13.38 11.18 4.76
N SER A 64 -13.65 9.99 4.22
CA SER A 64 -14.98 9.57 3.80
C SER A 64 -15.30 8.22 4.44
N ILE A 65 -16.51 8.02 4.97
CA ILE A 65 -16.95 6.77 5.64
C ILE A 65 -17.07 5.59 4.62
N ALA A 66 -16.66 5.81 3.36
CA ALA A 66 -16.59 4.79 2.33
C ALA A 66 -15.31 3.95 2.51
N SER A 67 -15.47 2.76 3.09
CA SER A 67 -14.45 1.71 3.04
C SER A 67 -14.67 0.89 1.77
N SER A 68 -13.72 0.93 0.84
CA SER A 68 -13.75 0.11 -0.37
C SER A 68 -12.94 -1.16 -0.12
N GLU A 69 -13.62 -2.31 -0.04
CA GLU A 69 -12.97 -3.61 -0.04
C GLU A 69 -12.44 -3.91 -1.46
N ILE A 70 -11.14 -4.20 -1.60
CA ILE A 70 -10.52 -4.49 -2.90
C ILE A 70 -10.39 -6.01 -3.06
N THR A 71 -11.51 -6.68 -3.31
CA THR A 71 -11.50 -8.10 -3.69
C THR A 71 -11.40 -8.20 -5.22
N THR A 72 -10.32 -8.79 -5.74
CA THR A 72 -10.17 -8.94 -7.21
C THR A 72 -10.89 -10.16 -7.79
N GLU A 73 -11.90 -10.67 -7.09
CA GLU A 73 -12.81 -11.72 -7.58
C GLU A 73 -13.87 -11.12 -8.51
N GLY A 74 -13.44 -10.59 -9.65
CA GLY A 74 -14.33 -10.18 -10.73
C GLY A 74 -14.38 -8.67 -10.93
N LYS A 75 -13.81 -8.26 -12.06
CA LYS A 75 -14.16 -7.09 -12.87
C LYS A 75 -13.72 -5.68 -12.45
N ASP A 76 -13.54 -5.30 -11.17
CA ASP A 76 -13.42 -3.86 -10.84
C ASP A 76 -12.08 -3.37 -10.25
N ALA A 77 -10.93 -3.90 -10.70
CA ALA A 77 -9.63 -3.28 -10.38
C ALA A 77 -9.47 -1.85 -10.94
N THR A 78 -10.32 -1.46 -11.91
CA THR A 78 -10.26 -0.16 -12.59
C THR A 78 -11.01 0.95 -11.85
N ASP A 79 -12.09 0.62 -11.12
CA ASP A 79 -12.80 1.59 -10.28
C ASP A 79 -12.03 1.88 -8.99
N THR A 80 -11.27 0.90 -8.48
CA THR A 80 -10.35 1.08 -7.35
C THR A 80 -9.20 2.06 -7.64
N LEU A 81 -8.83 2.24 -8.91
CA LEU A 81 -7.83 3.25 -9.28
C LEU A 81 -8.29 4.64 -8.91
N GLN A 82 -9.60 4.93 -8.91
CA GLN A 82 -10.13 6.25 -8.55
C GLN A 82 -9.95 6.56 -7.07
N ASP A 83 -10.04 5.57 -6.18
CA ASP A 83 -9.84 5.74 -4.73
C ASP A 83 -8.36 5.97 -4.38
N LEU A 84 -7.43 5.45 -5.18
CA LEU A 84 -5.98 5.66 -5.01
C LEU A 84 -5.47 6.96 -5.66
N ILE A 85 -6.32 7.73 -6.37
CA ILE A 85 -5.97 9.02 -6.99
C ILE A 85 -5.46 10.03 -5.95
N GLY A 86 -5.81 9.86 -4.67
CA GLY A 86 -5.36 10.73 -3.58
C GLY A 86 -4.05 10.34 -2.89
N LEU A 87 -3.34 9.30 -3.35
CA LEU A 87 -2.06 8.91 -2.73
C LEU A 87 -0.88 9.79 -3.15
N ASP A 88 -0.92 10.42 -4.33
CA ASP A 88 0.24 11.19 -4.80
C ASP A 88 0.46 12.42 -3.90
N GLY A 89 1.69 12.60 -3.40
CA GLY A 89 2.02 13.59 -2.37
C GLY A 89 1.53 13.25 -0.95
N ALA A 90 0.82 12.13 -0.76
CA ALA A 90 0.38 11.70 0.56
C ALA A 90 1.58 11.31 1.43
N ARG A 91 1.53 11.66 2.71
CA ARG A 91 2.61 11.30 3.64
C ARG A 91 2.26 10.04 4.40
N LEU A 92 3.19 9.08 4.45
CA LEU A 92 3.05 7.91 5.32
C LEU A 92 3.20 8.36 6.78
N THR A 93 2.12 8.31 7.55
CA THR A 93 2.08 8.78 8.94
C THR A 93 2.21 7.65 9.95
N GLY A 94 1.84 6.43 9.57
CA GLY A 94 1.85 5.29 10.47
C GLY A 94 2.00 3.95 9.74
N ILE A 95 2.48 2.96 10.48
CA ILE A 95 2.54 1.57 10.05
C ILE A 95 2.11 0.71 11.22
N GLU A 96 1.02 -0.03 11.03
CA GLU A 96 0.49 -0.99 12.00
C GLU A 96 0.57 -2.38 11.38
N SER A 97 0.82 -3.39 12.21
CA SER A 97 0.90 -4.76 11.71
C SER A 97 0.58 -5.73 12.83
N ASP A 98 -0.18 -6.76 12.51
CA ASP A 98 -0.43 -7.89 13.39
C ASP A 98 -0.05 -9.20 12.68
N GLN A 99 -0.60 -10.33 13.15
CA GLN A 99 -0.34 -11.61 12.53
C GLN A 99 -0.99 -11.77 11.17
N GLU A 100 -2.06 -11.05 10.85
CA GLU A 100 -2.87 -11.29 9.66
C GLU A 100 -2.75 -10.15 8.64
N SER A 101 -2.33 -8.96 9.09
CA SER A 101 -2.36 -7.75 8.28
C SER A 101 -1.17 -6.83 8.52
N LEU A 102 -0.85 -6.04 7.50
CA LEU A 102 0.05 -4.91 7.53
C LEU A 102 -0.68 -3.69 6.96
N ASP A 103 -0.78 -2.65 7.77
CA ASP A 103 -1.38 -1.38 7.41
C ASP A 103 -0.32 -0.33 7.12
N LEU A 104 -0.46 0.33 5.97
CA LEU A 104 0.23 1.55 5.60
C LEU A 104 -0.77 2.70 5.74
N ILE A 105 -0.55 3.57 6.73
CA ILE A 105 -1.46 4.67 7.06
C ILE A 105 -0.88 5.96 6.50
N PHE A 106 -1.53 6.50 5.47
CA PHE A 106 -1.25 7.80 4.90
C PHE A 106 -2.18 8.85 5.50
N ASP A 107 -1.88 10.13 5.31
CA ASP A 107 -2.73 11.25 5.75
C ASP A 107 -4.17 11.22 5.21
N SER A 108 -4.37 10.69 4.00
CA SER A 108 -5.66 10.65 3.31
C SER A 108 -6.31 9.27 3.26
N ILE A 109 -5.54 8.20 3.46
CA ILE A 109 -5.95 6.83 3.13
C ILE A 109 -5.17 5.79 3.94
N ARG A 110 -5.82 4.68 4.29
CA ARG A 110 -5.18 3.50 4.86
C ARG A 110 -5.18 2.38 3.82
N ILE A 111 -4.01 1.80 3.56
CA ILE A 111 -3.83 0.61 2.73
C ILE A 111 -3.51 -0.56 3.65
N SER A 112 -4.43 -1.51 3.78
CA SER A 112 -4.24 -2.76 4.52
C SER A 112 -3.83 -3.87 3.55
N VAL A 113 -2.83 -4.65 3.93
CA VAL A 113 -2.34 -5.81 3.18
C VAL A 113 -2.53 -7.04 4.06
N SER A 114 -3.41 -7.96 3.66
CA SER A 114 -3.65 -9.19 4.40
C SER A 114 -2.69 -10.30 3.98
N SER A 115 -2.40 -11.22 4.89
CA SER A 115 -1.38 -12.25 4.73
C SER A 115 -1.84 -13.49 3.99
N ASP A 116 -3.05 -13.52 3.40
CA ASP A 116 -3.77 -14.75 3.06
C ASP A 116 -2.95 -15.74 2.19
N GLN A 117 -2.23 -16.60 2.92
CA GLN A 117 -1.80 -17.97 2.69
C GLN A 117 -1.51 -18.60 4.05
#